data_AF-A0A2E3H036-F1
#
_entry.id   AF-A0A2E3H036-F1
#
_cell.length_a   1.000
_cell.length_b   1.000
_cell.length_c   1.000
_cell.angle_alpha   90.00
_cell.angle_beta   90.00
_cell.angle_gamma   90.00
#
_symmetry.space_group_name_H-M   'P 1'
#
loop_
_entity.id
_entity.type
_entity.pdbx_description
1 polymer ?
#
loop_
_entity_poly.entity_id
_entity_poly.type
_entity_poly.pdbx_seq_one_letter_code
_entity_poly.pdbx_strand_id
1 'polypeptide(L)'
;MDRRSVDTNTPNVDDQDIPQLRFLRVLVSVLAGVMIVGLLVLIVLIVIRFREDPVSTVFPDLPAAITLPEGVEVQAVTAGKGWYMIVTETGRALVYRTDGTEVSGTQLVLPD
;
A
#
# COMPACT_ATOMS: atom_id res chain seq x y z
N MET A 1 -13.16 -46.50 -57.15
CA MET A 1 -13.93 -45.24 -57.17
C MET A 1 -13.40 -44.36 -56.05
N ASP A 2 -12.48 -43.44 -56.33
CA ASP A 2 -11.93 -42.53 -55.32
C ASP A 2 -12.43 -41.11 -55.62
N ARG A 3 -13.52 -40.71 -54.96
CA ARG A 3 -14.05 -39.34 -55.01
C ARG A 3 -13.57 -38.59 -53.76
N ARG A 4 -12.34 -38.13 -53.78
CA ARG A 4 -11.93 -36.98 -52.97
C ARG A 4 -12.47 -35.73 -53.65
N SER A 5 -13.73 -35.40 -53.38
CA SER A 5 -14.20 -34.03 -53.60
C SER A 5 -13.53 -33.17 -52.55
N VAL A 6 -12.44 -32.54 -52.97
CA VAL A 6 -11.70 -31.49 -52.29
C VAL A 6 -12.69 -30.44 -51.76
N ASP A 7 -12.79 -30.31 -50.44
CA ASP A 7 -13.54 -29.25 -49.78
C ASP A 7 -12.94 -27.89 -50.19
N THR A 8 -13.57 -27.25 -51.16
CA THR A 8 -13.17 -25.96 -51.75
C THR A 8 -13.48 -24.78 -50.83
N ASN A 9 -14.00 -25.02 -49.62
CA ASN A 9 -14.38 -23.98 -48.68
C ASN A 9 -13.34 -23.77 -47.56
N THR A 10 -12.07 -24.06 -47.85
CA THR A 10 -10.97 -23.66 -46.97
C THR A 10 -10.55 -22.26 -47.40
N PRO A 11 -10.80 -21.19 -46.61
CA PRO A 11 -10.18 -19.91 -46.88
C PRO A 11 -8.68 -20.14 -46.86
N ASN A 12 -7.99 -19.90 -47.97
CA ASN A 12 -6.54 -19.96 -47.99
C ASN A 12 -6.04 -18.72 -47.24
N VAL A 13 -5.73 -18.91 -45.95
CA VAL A 13 -5.33 -17.83 -45.01
C VAL A 13 -3.86 -17.44 -45.21
N ASP A 14 -3.19 -17.89 -46.28
CA ASP A 14 -1.74 -17.71 -46.37
C ASP A 14 -1.25 -16.35 -46.89
N ASP A 15 -2.07 -15.42 -47.38
CA ASP A 15 -1.52 -14.13 -47.88
C ASP A 15 -2.55 -12.98 -47.95
N GLN A 16 -3.31 -12.75 -46.87
CA GLN A 16 -4.00 -11.47 -46.71
C GLN A 16 -3.28 -10.66 -45.63
N ASP A 17 -2.16 -10.07 -46.04
CA ASP A 17 -1.41 -9.05 -45.34
C ASP A 17 -2.23 -7.75 -45.27
N ILE A 18 -3.45 -7.81 -44.69
CA ILE A 18 -4.39 -6.69 -44.65
C ILE A 18 -3.73 -5.57 -43.84
N PRO A 19 -3.43 -4.41 -44.46
CA PRO A 19 -2.70 -3.32 -43.80
C PRO A 19 -3.36 -2.83 -42.50
N GLN A 20 -4.67 -3.04 -42.41
CA GLN A 20 -5.51 -2.65 -41.29
C GLN A 20 -5.31 -3.54 -40.04
N LEU A 21 -5.04 -4.84 -40.20
CA LEU A 21 -4.82 -5.75 -39.06
C LEU A 21 -3.45 -5.52 -38.42
N ARG A 22 -2.42 -5.26 -39.22
CA ARG A 22 -1.10 -4.87 -38.70
C ARG A 22 -1.15 -3.52 -37.97
N PHE A 23 -1.94 -2.56 -38.45
CA PHE A 23 -2.16 -1.30 -37.76
C PHE A 23 -2.82 -1.52 -36.39
N LEU A 24 -3.89 -2.32 -36.34
CA LEU A 24 -4.57 -2.63 -35.08
C LEU A 24 -3.63 -3.36 -34.11
N ARG A 25 -2.83 -4.32 -34.59
CA ARG A 25 -1.84 -5.03 -33.79
C ARG A 25 -0.79 -4.07 -33.21
N VAL A 26 -0.23 -3.17 -34.02
CA VAL A 26 0.74 -2.18 -33.54
C VAL A 26 0.09 -1.24 -32.51
N LEU A 27 -1.12 -0.74 -32.78
CA LEU A 27 -1.81 0.19 -31.89
C LEU A 27 -2.08 -0.43 -30.51
N VAL A 28 -2.56 -1.68 -30.49
CA VAL A 28 -2.85 -2.39 -29.24
C VAL A 28 -1.55 -2.77 -28.53
N SER A 29 -0.50 -3.20 -29.26
CA SER A 29 0.81 -3.47 -28.65
C SER A 29 1.43 -2.23 -28.03
N VAL A 30 1.29 -1.06 -28.67
CA VAL A 30 1.73 0.23 -28.11
C VAL A 30 0.93 0.56 -26.86
N LEU A 31 -0.40 0.43 -26.91
CA LEU A 31 -1.26 0.70 -25.75
C LEU A 31 -0.91 -0.24 -24.57
N ALA A 32 -0.74 -1.52 -24.83
CA ALA A 32 -0.32 -2.50 -23.84
C ALA A 32 1.05 -2.14 -23.24
N GLY A 33 1.99 -1.70 -24.08
CA GLY A 33 3.29 -1.20 -23.63
C GLY A 33 3.15 0.01 -22.70
N VAL A 34 2.34 1.01 -23.07
CA VAL A 34 2.07 2.19 -22.24
C VAL A 34 1.41 1.80 -20.92
N MET A 35 0.44 0.87 -20.92
CA MET A 35 -0.21 0.39 -19.70
C MET A 35 0.78 -0.25 -18.73
N ILE A 36 1.69 -1.08 -19.24
CA ILE A 36 2.74 -1.71 -18.42
C ILE A 36 3.69 -0.66 -17.87
N VAL A 37 4.17 0.27 -18.71
CA VAL A 37 5.06 1.34 -18.27
C VAL A 37 4.41 2.21 -17.21
N GLY A 38 3.14 2.59 -17.39
CA GLY A 38 2.38 3.39 -16.42
C GLY A 38 2.25 2.67 -15.07
N LEU A 39 1.95 1.37 -15.06
CA LEU A 39 1.90 0.58 -13.84
C LEU A 39 3.27 0.48 -13.16
N LEU A 40 4.34 0.27 -13.93
CA LEU A 40 5.70 0.24 -13.39
C LEU A 40 6.10 1.58 -12.77
N VAL A 41 5.78 2.70 -13.41
CA VAL A 41 6.00 4.04 -12.86
C VAL A 41 5.25 4.21 -11.55
N LEU A 42 3.97 3.78 -11.50
CA LEU A 42 3.19 3.84 -10.27
C LEU A 42 3.83 3.00 -9.16
N ILE A 43 4.23 1.75 -9.44
CA ILE A 43 4.90 0.88 -8.47
C ILE A 43 6.20 1.50 -7.98
N VAL A 44 7.03 2.00 -8.88
CA VAL A 44 8.31 2.65 -8.54
C VAL A 44 8.08 3.88 -7.68
N LEU A 45 7.14 4.76 -8.06
CA LEU A 45 6.77 5.93 -7.27
C LEU A 45 6.28 5.53 -5.88
N ILE A 46 5.43 4.52 -5.78
CA ILE A 46 4.94 4.01 -4.49
C ILE A 46 6.11 3.50 -3.64
N VAL A 47 7.00 2.69 -4.21
CA VAL A 47 8.16 2.13 -3.50
C VAL A 47 9.12 3.23 -3.04
N ILE A 48 9.40 4.21 -3.90
CA ILE A 48 10.24 5.36 -3.54
C ILE A 48 9.52 6.19 -2.47
N ARG A 49 8.23 6.51 -2.63
CA ARG A 49 7.46 7.31 -1.68
C ARG A 49 7.39 6.68 -0.29
N PHE A 50 7.24 5.36 -0.21
CA PHE A 50 7.26 4.62 1.06
C PHE A 50 8.66 4.51 1.67
N ARG A 51 9.72 4.43 0.84
CA ARG A 51 11.11 4.45 1.33
C ARG A 51 11.56 5.84 1.75
N GLU A 52 11.07 6.86 1.06
CA GLU A 52 11.28 8.28 1.28
C GLU A 52 10.08 8.91 2.00
N ASP A 53 9.49 8.23 2.98
CA ASP A 53 8.74 8.91 4.02
C ASP A 53 9.73 9.35 5.12
N PRO A 54 10.41 10.52 5.03
CA PRO A 54 11.02 11.14 6.20
C PRO A 54 9.95 11.73 7.15
N VAL A 55 8.68 11.39 6.92
CA VAL A 55 7.54 11.93 7.66
C VAL A 55 6.82 10.86 8.47
N SER A 56 7.31 9.63 8.72
CA SER A 56 6.66 8.76 9.73
C SER A 56 7.36 7.46 10.22
N THR A 57 8.58 7.11 9.82
CA THR A 57 9.20 5.82 10.24
C THR A 57 10.43 5.94 11.12
N VAL A 58 10.55 7.05 11.87
CA VAL A 58 10.98 6.86 13.27
C VAL A 58 9.71 6.40 13.97
N PHE A 59 9.42 5.08 13.95
CA PHE A 59 8.78 4.53 15.14
C PHE A 59 9.74 4.97 16.25
N PRO A 60 9.34 5.91 17.13
CA PRO A 60 10.23 6.29 18.21
C PRO A 60 10.69 5.00 18.88
N ASP A 61 11.98 4.88 19.17
CA ASP A 61 12.53 3.76 19.92
C ASP A 61 11.62 3.56 21.13
N LEU A 62 10.82 2.49 21.13
CA LEU A 62 9.96 2.18 22.25
C LEU A 62 10.90 1.95 23.44
N PRO A 63 10.82 2.75 24.51
CA PRO A 63 11.61 2.47 25.69
C PRO A 63 11.26 1.05 26.16
N ALA A 64 12.28 0.27 26.53
CA ALA A 64 12.13 -1.14 26.89
C ALA A 64 11.09 -1.37 28.01
N ALA A 65 10.82 -0.35 28.82
CA ALA A 65 9.70 -0.30 29.75
C ALA A 65 9.26 1.16 29.98
N ILE A 66 7.95 1.39 30.05
CA ILE A 66 7.36 2.63 30.59
C ILE A 66 6.76 2.27 31.94
N THR A 67 7.25 2.90 33.02
CA THR A 67 6.70 2.71 34.36
C THR A 67 5.45 3.55 34.50
N LEU A 68 4.30 2.91 34.65
CA LEU A 68 3.06 3.59 34.98
C LEU A 68 3.01 3.92 36.49
N PRO A 69 2.26 4.98 36.89
CA PRO A 69 1.94 5.22 38.28
C PRO A 69 1.29 3.99 38.94
N GLU A 70 1.52 3.77 40.23
CA GLU A 70 1.03 2.57 40.91
C GLU A 70 -0.50 2.43 40.80
N GLY A 71 -0.95 1.22 40.46
CA GLY A 71 -2.37 0.86 40.38
C GLY A 71 -3.10 1.29 39.10
N VAL A 72 -2.37 1.66 38.04
CA VAL A 72 -2.96 2.12 36.78
C VAL A 72 -2.82 1.05 35.69
N GLU A 73 -3.94 0.51 35.20
CA GLU A 73 -3.97 -0.41 34.06
C GLU A 73 -4.09 0.33 32.72
N VAL A 74 -3.43 -0.21 31.70
CA VAL A 74 -3.40 0.35 30.35
C VAL A 74 -4.62 -0.13 29.57
N GLN A 75 -5.41 0.82 29.07
CA GLN A 75 -6.52 0.54 28.17
C GLN A 75 -6.10 0.64 26.70
N ALA A 76 -5.30 1.64 26.32
CA ALA A 76 -4.84 1.83 24.95
C ALA A 76 -3.48 2.56 24.89
N VAL A 77 -2.72 2.30 23.83
CA VAL A 77 -1.43 2.97 23.56
C VAL A 77 -1.44 3.49 22.12
N THR A 78 -1.12 4.77 21.96
CA THR A 78 -0.93 5.44 20.67
C THR A 78 0.49 6.00 20.60
N ALA A 79 1.18 5.79 19.47
CA ALA A 79 2.50 6.35 19.24
C ALA A 79 2.45 7.43 18.16
N GLY A 80 3.10 8.55 18.41
CA GLY A 80 3.34 9.61 17.42
C GLY A 80 4.83 9.91 17.31
N LYS A 81 5.19 10.87 16.45
CA LYS A 81 6.61 11.23 16.27
C LYS A 81 7.19 11.84 17.54
N GLY A 82 8.04 11.09 18.22
CA GLY A 82 8.75 11.57 19.42
C GLY A 82 7.91 11.58 20.70
N TRP A 83 6.72 10.95 20.69
CA TRP A 83 5.85 10.87 21.86
C TRP A 83 4.98 9.62 21.86
N TYR A 84 4.52 9.23 23.04
CA TYR A 84 3.55 8.17 23.27
C TYR A 84 2.40 8.72 24.09
N MET A 85 1.21 8.23 23.84
CA MET A 85 0.04 8.50 24.64
C MET A 85 -0.50 7.17 25.15
N ILE A 86 -0.60 7.06 26.47
CA ILE A 86 -1.14 5.91 27.16
C ILE A 86 -2.48 6.35 27.74
N VAL A 87 -3.55 5.65 27.37
CA VAL A 87 -4.88 5.83 27.97
C VAL A 87 -5.06 4.74 29.01
N THR A 88 -5.40 5.16 30.22
CA THR A 88 -5.61 4.28 31.37
C THR A 88 -7.08 3.89 31.48
N GLU A 89 -7.39 2.77 32.15
CA GLU A 89 -8.78 2.36 32.38
C GLU A 89 -9.59 3.38 33.18
N THR A 90 -8.90 4.15 34.03
CA THR A 90 -9.50 5.28 34.77
C THR A 90 -9.80 6.49 33.88
N GLY A 91 -9.60 6.39 32.57
CA GLY A 91 -9.86 7.45 31.60
C GLY A 91 -8.80 8.54 31.61
N ARG A 92 -7.58 8.29 32.08
CA ARG A 92 -6.52 9.28 32.04
C ARG A 92 -5.65 9.07 30.80
N ALA A 93 -5.49 10.13 30.02
CA ALA A 93 -4.52 10.18 28.94
C ALA A 93 -3.20 10.72 29.45
N LEU A 94 -2.14 9.91 29.43
CA LEU A 94 -0.79 10.26 29.83
C LEU A 94 0.10 10.32 28.59
N VAL A 95 0.71 11.48 28.34
CA VAL A 95 1.63 11.72 27.23
C VAL A 95 3.06 11.61 27.73
N TYR A 96 3.81 10.68 27.15
CA TYR A 96 5.21 10.43 27.42
C TYR A 96 6.08 10.86 26.24
N ARG A 97 7.30 11.30 26.52
CA ARG A 97 8.36 11.43 25.50
C ARG A 97 9.06 10.08 25.33
N THR A 98 9.87 9.96 24.28
CA THR A 98 10.64 8.74 23.97
C THR A 98 11.65 8.32 25.03
N ASP A 99 12.01 9.23 25.93
CA ASP A 99 12.87 8.98 27.09
C ASP A 99 12.10 8.38 28.28
N GLY A 100 10.79 8.15 28.15
CA GLY A 100 9.93 7.65 29.22
C GLY A 100 9.49 8.72 30.22
N THR A 101 9.81 10.00 29.98
CA THR A 101 9.34 11.09 30.84
C THR A 101 7.88 11.44 30.55
N GLU A 102 7.05 11.49 31.60
CA GLU A 102 5.69 12.04 31.49
C GLU A 102 5.78 13.54 31.23
N VAL A 103 5.16 14.00 30.15
CA VAL A 103 5.12 15.41 29.76
C VAL A 103 3.82 16.06 30.20
N SER A 104 2.70 15.34 30.06
CA SER A 104 1.38 15.88 30.38
C SER A 104 0.38 14.75 30.60
N GLY A 105 -0.58 14.97 31.50
CA GLY A 105 -1.71 14.08 31.71
C GLY A 105 -3.03 14.84 31.68
N THR A 106 -4.04 14.29 30.99
CA THR A 106 -5.39 14.87 30.90
C THR A 106 -6.44 13.81 31.24
N GLN A 107 -7.46 14.18 32.01
CA GLN A 107 -8.62 13.31 32.26
C GLN A 107 -9.54 13.33 31.05
N LEU A 108 -9.81 12.16 30.48
CA LEU A 108 -10.83 11.92 29.47
C LEU A 108 -12.12 11.47 30.15
N VAL A 109 -13.25 11.89 29.57
CA VAL A 109 -14.55 11.32 29.89
C VAL A 109 -14.77 10.19 28.90
N LEU A 110 -14.64 8.96 29.37
CA LEU A 110 -14.91 7.77 28.58
C LEU A 110 -16.43 7.52 28.53
N PRO A 111 -16.99 7.12 27.39
CA PRO A 111 -18.32 6.52 27.36
C PRO A 111 -18.31 5.17 28.09
N ASP A 112 -19.42 4.85 28.76
CA ASP A 112 -19.64 3.57 29.47
C ASP A 112 -19.67 2.37 28.51
#